data_AF-A0A7Y0Z488-F1
#
_entry.id   AF-A0A7Y0Z488-F1
#
_cell.length_a   1.000
_cell.length_b   1.000
_cell.length_c   1.000
_cell.angle_alpha   90.00
_cell.angle_beta   90.00
_cell.angle_gamma   90.00
#
_symmetry.space_group_name_H-M   'P 1'
#
loop_
_entity.id
_entity.type
_entity.pdbx_description
1 polymer ?
#
loop_
_entity_poly.entity_id
_entity_poly.type
_entity_poly.pdbx_seq_one_letter_code
_entity_poly.pdbx_strand_id
1 'polypeptide(L)' 'MRTVSFQGDQLTSGQRRRFELQQRLKHAFINPILEQQVQETLKAVEARKEQGIKPERIWLLERQETGTTCVAEWMGF' A
#
# COMPACT_ATOMS: atom_id res chain seq x y z
N MET A 1 -4.84 -30.40 -35.30
CA MET A 1 -3.82 -29.75 -34.45
C MET A 1 -3.19 -28.60 -35.25
N ARG A 2 -3.21 -27.37 -34.74
CA ARG A 2 -2.49 -26.24 -35.35
C ARG A 2 -1.03 -26.27 -34.89
N THR A 3 -0.09 -26.26 -35.83
CA THR A 3 1.34 -26.03 -35.54
C THR A 3 1.51 -24.58 -35.13
N VAL A 4 1.80 -24.34 -33.85
CA VAL A 4 2.12 -23.00 -33.33
C VAL A 4 3.64 -22.88 -33.30
N SER A 5 4.20 -21.88 -33.97
CA SER A 5 5.65 -21.64 -33.97
C SER A 5 6.08 -20.92 -32.68
N PHE A 6 7.06 -21.47 -31.98
CA PHE A 6 7.67 -20.85 -30.78
C PHE A 6 8.87 -19.94 -31.12
N GLN A 7 9.06 -19.61 -32.40
CA GLN A 7 10.10 -18.69 -32.83
C GLN A 7 9.76 -17.27 -32.33
N GLY A 8 10.47 -16.83 -31.29
CA GLY A 8 10.22 -15.54 -30.61
C GLY A 8 9.84 -15.66 -29.13
N ASP A 9 9.68 -16.88 -28.61
CA ASP A 9 9.36 -17.11 -27.18
C ASP A 9 10.55 -16.85 -26.24
N GLN A 10 11.74 -16.63 -26.82
CA GLN A 10 12.94 -16.33 -26.05
C GLN A 10 13.11 -14.83 -25.86
N LEU A 11 13.34 -14.43 -24.60
CA LEU A 11 13.72 -13.06 -24.28
C LEU A 11 14.96 -12.66 -25.09
N THR A 12 14.87 -11.51 -25.76
CA THR A 12 16.02 -10.88 -26.42
C THR A 12 17.09 -10.53 -25.38
N SER A 13 18.33 -10.33 -25.83
CA SER A 13 19.44 -9.97 -24.94
C SER A 13 19.16 -8.70 -24.11
N GLY A 14 18.49 -7.70 -24.71
CA GLY A 14 18.05 -6.49 -24.02
C GLY A 14 16.96 -6.75 -22.97
N GLN A 15 15.97 -7.59 -23.30
CA GLN A 15 14.92 -7.97 -22.36
C GLN A 15 15.47 -8.78 -21.18
N ARG A 16 16.45 -9.67 -21.41
CA ARG A 16 17.14 -10.41 -20.33
C ARG A 16 17.86 -9.46 -19.38
N ARG A 17 18.64 -8.51 -19.90
CA ARG A 17 19.35 -7.50 -19.09
C ARG A 17 18.38 -6.67 -18.25
N ARG A 18 17.24 -6.26 -18.84
CA ARG A 18 16.21 -5.50 -18.12
C ARG A 18 15.56 -6.35 -17.02
N PHE A 19 15.28 -7.63 -17.28
CA PHE A 19 14.73 -8.56 -16.30
C PHE A 19 15.71 -8.81 -15.14
N GLU A 20 16.99 -9.03 -15.43
CA GLU A 20 18.05 -9.17 -14.43
C GLU A 20 18.19 -7.91 -13.56
N LEU A 21 18.16 -6.73 -14.19
CA LEU A 21 18.19 -5.45 -13.47
C LEU A 21 16.97 -5.33 -12.54
N GLN A 22 15.78 -5.64 -13.03
CA GLN A 22 14.56 -5.60 -12.22
C GLN A 22 14.64 -6.59 -11.05
N GLN A 23 15.12 -7.81 -11.27
CA GLN A 23 15.34 -8.79 -10.21
C GLN A 23 16.30 -8.29 -9.13
N ARG A 24 17.43 -7.69 -9.53
CA ARG A 24 18.41 -7.13 -8.59
C ARG A 24 17.84 -5.95 -7.79
N LEU A 25 17.05 -5.10 -8.45
CA LEU A 25 16.44 -3.92 -7.82
C LEU A 25 15.20 -4.25 -6.99
N LYS A 26 14.54 -5.39 -7.18
CA LYS A 26 13.37 -5.79 -6.37
C LYS A 26 13.66 -5.74 -4.88
N HIS A 27 14.82 -6.23 -4.44
CA HIS A 27 15.22 -6.17 -3.03
C HIS A 27 15.50 -4.74 -2.54
N ALA A 28 15.91 -3.82 -3.43
CA ALA A 28 16.07 -2.41 -3.10
C ALA A 28 14.74 -1.63 -3.09
N PHE A 29 13.74 -2.11 -3.85
CA PHE A 29 12.42 -1.47 -3.97
C PHE A 29 11.39 -2.00 -2.96
N ILE A 30 11.53 -3.26 -2.52
CA ILE A 30 10.78 -3.80 -1.39
C ILE A 30 11.37 -3.16 -0.14
N ASN A 31 10.85 -1.99 0.22
CA ASN A 31 11.18 -1.36 1.47
C ASN A 31 10.63 -2.26 2.59
N PRO A 32 11.49 -2.92 3.40
CA PRO A 32 11.04 -3.82 4.45
C PRO A 32 10.12 -3.13 5.46
N ILE A 33 10.28 -1.81 5.61
CA ILE A 33 9.43 -0.98 6.45
C ILE A 33 8.02 -0.86 5.85
N LEU A 34 7.90 -0.68 4.53
CA LEU A 34 6.60 -0.60 3.87
C LEU A 34 5.86 -1.93 3.94
N GLU A 35 6.56 -3.04 3.72
CA GLU A 35 5.97 -4.38 3.85
C GLU A 35 5.48 -4.62 5.29
N GLN A 36 6.30 -4.29 6.29
CA GLN A 36 5.92 -4.38 7.69
C GLN A 36 4.68 -3.52 8.00
N GLN A 37 4.66 -2.26 7.55
CA GLN A 37 3.52 -1.34 7.76
C GLN A 37 2.23 -1.87 7.13
N VAL A 38 2.30 -2.43 5.92
CA VAL A 38 1.14 -3.04 5.27
C VAL A 38 0.63 -4.23 6.08
N GLN A 39 1.52 -5.11 6.53
CA GLN A 39 1.14 -6.27 7.34
C GLN A 39 0.52 -5.89 8.68
N GLU A 40 1.08 -4.88 9.37
CA GLU A 40 0.52 -4.35 10.62
C GLU A 40 -0.87 -3.73 10.39
N THR A 41 -1.04 -2.99 9.30
CA THR A 41 -2.33 -2.37 8.94
C THR A 41 -3.38 -3.42 8.64
N LEU A 42 -3.03 -4.45 7.87
CA LEU A 42 -3.96 -5.55 7.56
C LEU A 42 -4.41 -6.28 8.83
N LYS A 43 -3.49 -6.59 9.74
CA LYS A 43 -3.83 -7.20 11.04
C LYS A 43 -4.78 -6.33 11.86
N ALA A 44 -4.54 -5.01 11.91
CA ALA A 44 -5.40 -4.08 12.63
C ALA A 44 -6.81 -4.02 12.01
N VAL A 45 -6.92 -4.09 10.67
CA VAL A 45 -8.20 -4.13 9.96
C VAL A 45 -8.95 -5.44 10.21
N GLU A 46 -8.26 -6.58 10.18
CA GLU A 46 -8.83 -7.89 10.44
C GLU A 46 -9.38 -8.01 11.87
N ALA A 47 -8.60 -7.60 12.87
CA ALA A 47 -9.05 -7.58 14.27
C ALA A 47 -10.31 -6.71 14.47
N ARG A 48 -10.42 -5.58 13.75
CA ARG A 48 -11.62 -4.72 13.79
C ARG A 48 -12.83 -5.33 13.07
N LYS A 49 -12.59 -6.10 11.99
CA LYS A 49 -13.63 -6.83 11.27
C LYS A 49 -14.23 -7.94 12.15
N GLU A 50 -13.40 -8.68 12.89
CA GLU A 50 -13.85 -9.70 13.84
C GLU A 50 -14.69 -9.11 14.98
N GLN A 51 -14.40 -7.87 15.40
CA GLN A 51 -15.18 -7.13 16.40
C GLN A 51 -16.53 -6.60 15.86
N GLY A 52 -16.87 -6.86 14.59
CA GLY A 52 -18.17 -6.50 14.00
C GLY A 52 -18.36 -4.99 13.80
N ILE A 53 -17.28 -4.21 13.82
CA ILE A 53 -17.34 -2.75 13.62
C ILE A 53 -17.66 -2.49 12.14
N LYS A 54 -18.82 -1.88 11.87
CA LYS A 54 -19.18 -1.47 10.50
C LYS A 54 -18.11 -0.53 9.94
N PRO A 55 -17.60 -0.77 8.72
CA PRO A 55 -16.56 0.06 8.09
C PRO A 55 -17.00 1.50 7.80
N GLU A 56 -18.28 1.83 7.96
CA GLU A 56 -18.81 3.19 7.81
C GLU A 56 -18.63 4.05 9.08
N ARG A 57 -18.28 3.45 10.23
CA ARG A 57 -18.00 4.15 11.51
C ARG A 57 -16.50 4.46 11.69
N ILE A 58 -15.83 4.87 10.62
CA ILE A 58 -14.42 5.33 10.67
C ILE A 58 -14.36 6.86 10.84
N TRP A 59 -15.37 7.46 11.46
CA TRP A 59 -15.26 8.83 11.98
C TRP A 59 -14.75 8.70 13.41
N LEU A 60 -13.43 8.69 13.56
CA LEU A 60 -12.80 8.85 14.87
C LEU A 60 -12.95 10.32 15.25
N LEU A 61 -13.49 10.57 16.43
CA LEU A 61 -13.52 11.91 17.01
C LEU A 61 -12.08 12.30 17.37
N GLU A 62 -11.41 13.01 16.46
CA GLU A 62 -10.01 13.44 16.63
C GLU A 62 -9.87 14.45 17.77
N ARG A 63 -10.89 15.29 17.97
CA ARG A 63 -10.91 16.33 18.99
C ARG A 63 -12.36 16.61 19.40
N GLN A 64 -12.63 16.60 20.70
CA GLN A 64 -13.90 17.04 21.27
C GLN A 64 -13.63 18.21 22.18
N GLU A 65 -14.08 19.39 21.78
CA GLU A 65 -13.95 20.60 22.59
C GLU A 65 -15.32 21.19 22.85
N THR A 66 -15.53 21.53 24.12
CA THR A 66 -16.68 22.29 24.59
C THR A 66 -16.27 23.75 24.75
N GLY A 67 -16.85 24.64 23.93
CA GLY A 67 -16.62 26.07 23.94
C GLY A 67 -16.91 26.71 22.57
N THR A 68 -16.80 28.03 22.47
CA THR A 68 -16.85 28.73 21.17
C THR A 68 -15.45 28.69 20.56
N THR A 69 -15.27 27.98 19.45
CA THR A 69 -13.98 27.93 18.74
C THR A 69 -13.59 29.34 18.30
N CYS A 70 -12.50 29.85 18.87
CA CYS A 70 -11.94 31.11 18.41
C CYS A 70 -11.22 30.88 17.08
N VAL A 71 -11.70 31.51 16.00
CA VAL A 71 -11.10 31.37 14.66
C VAL A 71 -9.63 31.83 14.65
N ALA A 72 -9.24 32.73 15.57
CA ALA A 72 -7.85 33.18 15.72
C ALA A 72 -6.91 32.03 16.12
N GLU A 73 -7.32 31.16 17.05
CA GLU A 73 -6.51 30.00 17.47
C GLU A 73 -6.31 28.98 16.35
N TRP A 74 -7.32 28.79 15.49
CA TRP A 74 -7.19 27.92 14.30
C TRP A 74 -6.23 28.49 13.25
N MET A 75 -6.14 29.82 13.18
CA MET A 75 -5.28 30.55 12.25
C MET A 75 -3.89 30.85 12.84
N GLY A 76 -3.62 30.44 14.09
CA GLY A 76 -2.32 30.59 14.76
C GLY A 76 -2.01 32.02 15.26
N PHE A 77 -3.04 32.82 15.55
CA PHE A 77 -2.91 34.17 16.12
C PHE A 77 -3.16 34.20 17.63
#